data_AF-A0A3A5B153-F1
#
_entry.id   AF-A0A3A5B153-F1
#
_cell.length_a   1.000
_cell.length_b   1.000
_cell.length_c   1.000
_cell.angle_alpha   90.00
_cell.angle_beta   90.00
_cell.angle_gamma   90.00
#
_symmetry.space_group_name_H-M   'P 1'
#
loop_
_entity.id
_entity.type
_entity.pdbx_description
1 polymer ?
#
loop_
_entity_poly.entity_id
_entity_poly.type
_entity_poly.pdbx_seq_one_letter_code
_entity_poly.pdbx_strand_id
1 'polypeptide(L)' 'MATLGGARALSLEDKIGNFQEGKEADFLILDLKSTPFLEFRGQFAKTLSDQLFVLMMLGDDRAIRETYVYGVLVHRREG' A
#
# COMPACT_ATOMS: atom_id res chain seq x y z
N MET A 1 9.12 8.02 0.94
CA MET A 1 9.43 8.06 -0.51
C MET A 1 8.73 6.96 -1.33
N ALA A 2 7.89 6.09 -0.74
CA ALA A 2 7.42 4.86 -1.40
C ALA A 2 6.47 5.02 -2.60
N THR A 3 5.77 6.15 -2.75
CA THR A 3 4.74 6.35 -3.79
C THR A 3 5.07 7.55 -4.68
N LEU A 4 4.36 8.68 -4.56
CA LEU A 4 4.55 9.88 -5.38
C LEU A 4 6.00 10.40 -5.35
N GLY A 5 6.69 10.25 -4.21
CA GLY A 5 8.10 10.63 -4.10
C GLY A 5 9.01 9.85 -5.03
N GLY A 6 8.80 8.54 -5.19
CA GLY A 6 9.52 7.71 -6.14
C GLY A 6 9.15 8.02 -7.59
N ALA A 7 7.86 8.25 -7.87
CA ALA A 7 7.39 8.66 -9.19
C ALA A 7 8.07 9.95 -9.66
N ARG A 8 8.16 10.97 -8.80
CA ARG A 8 8.88 12.23 -9.10
C ARG A 8 10.36 12.03 -9.38
N ALA A 9 11.02 11.16 -8.61
CA ALA A 9 12.43 10.87 -8.82
C ALA A 9 12.70 10.20 -10.18
N LEU A 10 11.68 9.58 -10.78
CA LEU A 10 11.73 8.93 -12.09
C LEU A 10 11.05 9.73 -13.21
N SER A 11 10.57 10.95 -12.94
CA SER A 11 9.77 11.75 -13.88
C SER A 11 8.50 11.04 -14.39
N LEU A 12 7.86 10.25 -13.52
CA LEU A 12 6.63 9.51 -13.78
C LEU A 12 5.44 10.01 -12.94
N GLU A 13 5.58 11.14 -12.27
CA GLU A 13 4.54 11.72 -11.41
C GLU A 13 3.28 12.13 -12.16
N ASP A 14 3.34 12.34 -13.48
CA ASP A 14 2.15 12.60 -14.29
C ASP A 14 1.39 11.30 -14.64
N LYS A 15 1.99 10.14 -14.39
CA LYS A 15 1.42 8.82 -14.71
C LYS A 15 0.99 8.03 -13.48
N ILE A 16 1.81 7.97 -12.44
CA ILE A 16 1.61 7.07 -11.28
C ILE A 16 1.83 7.77 -9.93
N GLY A 17 1.63 7.02 -8.84
CA GLY A 17 2.05 7.40 -7.48
C GLY A 17 0.99 8.12 -6.62
N ASN A 18 -0.19 8.42 -7.16
CA ASN A 18 -1.37 8.87 -6.40
C ASN A 18 -2.67 8.53 -7.18
N PHE A 19 -3.83 8.86 -6.62
CA PHE A 19 -5.16 8.55 -7.19
C PHE A 19 -5.84 9.73 -7.89
N GLN A 20 -5.10 10.67 -8.47
CA GLN A 20 -5.69 11.76 -9.26
C GLN A 20 -6.27 11.24 -10.58
N GLU A 21 -7.33 11.88 -11.08
CA GLU A 21 -7.93 11.55 -12.37
C GLU A 21 -6.90 11.68 -13.51
N GLY A 22 -6.98 10.77 -14.49
CA GLY A 22 -6.07 10.71 -15.64
C GLY A 22 -4.79 9.90 -15.42
N LYS A 23 -4.51 9.45 -14.18
CA LYS A 23 -3.38 8.57 -13.88
C LYS A 23 -3.64 7.10 -14.17
N GLU A 24 -2.56 6.35 -14.38
CA GLU A 24 -2.58 4.89 -14.51
C GLU A 24 -3.03 4.27 -13.18
N ALA A 25 -3.93 3.30 -13.24
CA ALA A 25 -4.56 2.70 -12.07
C ALA A 25 -3.69 1.58 -11.46
N ASP A 26 -2.53 1.99 -10.93
CA ASP A 26 -1.56 1.12 -10.27
C ASP A 26 -1.64 1.28 -8.74
N PHE A 27 -2.12 0.24 -8.05
CA PHE A 27 -2.33 0.32 -6.61
C PHE A 27 -2.34 -1.04 -5.91
N LEU A 28 -2.25 -0.98 -4.58
CA LEU A 28 -2.29 -2.13 -3.69
C LEU A 28 -3.55 -2.05 -2.81
N ILE A 29 -4.19 -3.20 -2.60
CA ILE A 29 -5.13 -3.39 -1.50
C ILE A 29 -4.34 -4.00 -0.35
N LEU A 30 -4.34 -3.34 0.81
CA LEU A 30 -3.59 -3.76 1.98
C LEU A 30 -4.48 -4.45 3.01
N ASP A 31 -3.98 -5.54 3.59
CA ASP A 31 -4.57 -6.22 4.74
C ASP A 31 -3.81 -5.83 6.03
N LEU A 32 -4.40 -4.89 6.77
CA LEU A 32 -3.85 -4.37 8.03
C LEU A 32 -3.93 -5.36 9.19
N LYS A 33 -4.46 -6.57 8.95
CA LYS A 33 -4.60 -7.66 9.91
C LYS A 33 -3.97 -8.95 9.38
N SER A 34 -3.07 -8.84 8.42
CA SER A 34 -2.44 -9.96 7.72
C SER A 34 -1.62 -10.91 8.60
N THR A 35 -1.24 -10.48 9.81
CA THR A 35 -0.63 -11.36 10.83
C THR A 35 -1.20 -11.05 12.21
N PRO A 36 -1.21 -12.00 13.16
CA PRO A 36 -1.67 -11.75 14.52
C PRO A 36 -0.91 -10.60 15.21
N PHE A 37 0.38 -10.45 14.92
CA PHE A 37 1.20 -9.39 15.53
C PHE A 37 0.92 -8.01 14.93
N LEU A 38 0.70 -7.95 13.60
CA LEU A 38 0.29 -6.71 12.94
C LEU A 38 -1.09 -6.26 13.43
N GLU A 39 -2.06 -7.18 13.52
CA GLU A 39 -3.38 -6.87 14.06
C GLU A 39 -3.30 -6.39 15.51
N PHE A 40 -2.57 -7.10 16.37
CA PHE A 40 -2.41 -6.73 17.78
C PHE A 40 -1.80 -5.32 17.93
N ARG A 41 -0.73 -5.01 17.20
CA ARG A 41 -0.09 -3.68 17.26
C ARG A 41 -0.96 -2.59 16.66
N GLY A 42 -1.71 -2.90 15.60
CA GLY A 42 -2.67 -2.00 14.98
C GLY A 42 -3.79 -1.54 15.91
N GLN A 43 -4.18 -2.34 16.91
CA GLN A 43 -5.20 -1.94 17.90
C GLN A 43 -4.81 -0.72 18.73
N PHE A 44 -3.52 -0.40 18.82
CA PHE A 44 -3.00 0.74 19.58
C PHE A 44 -2.76 1.98 18.71
N ALA A 45 -2.91 1.88 17.38
CA ALA A 45 -2.76 3.01 16.47
C ALA A 45 -3.99 3.92 16.58
N LYS A 46 -3.77 5.20 16.91
CA LYS A 46 -4.86 6.19 17.08
C LYS A 46 -4.97 7.15 15.90
N THR A 47 -3.90 7.25 15.12
CA THR A 47 -3.79 8.14 13.98
C THR A 47 -3.41 7.36 12.73
N LEU A 48 -3.63 7.98 11.56
CA LEU A 48 -3.14 7.43 10.30
C LEU A 48 -1.61 7.26 10.32
N SER A 49 -0.89 8.21 10.93
CA SER A 49 0.57 8.13 11.06
C SER A 49 0.99 6.92 11.91
N ASP A 50 0.29 6.61 13.00
CA ASP A 50 0.55 5.42 13.80
C ASP A 50 0.31 4.15 12.97
N GLN A 51 -0.78 4.11 12.20
CA GLN A 51 -1.12 2.97 11.36
C GLN A 51 -0.05 2.72 10.28
N LEU A 52 0.39 3.79 9.61
CA LEU A 52 1.45 3.73 8.61
C LEU A 52 2.79 3.32 9.23
N PHE A 53 3.08 3.78 10.45
CA PHE A 53 4.29 3.37 11.17
C PHE A 53 4.25 1.89 11.54
N VAL A 54 3.12 1.38 12.05
CA VAL A 54 2.92 -0.04 12.33
C VAL A 54 3.14 -0.88 11.07
N LEU A 55 2.54 -0.47 9.94
CA LEU A 55 2.70 -1.16 8.67
C LEU A 55 4.15 -1.13 8.15
N MET A 56 4.84 0.01 8.28
CA MET A 56 6.24 0.13 7.86
C MET A 56 7.17 -0.77 8.68
N MET A 57 6.89 -0.95 9.98
CA MET A 57 7.74 -1.73 10.87
C MET A 57 7.45 -3.23 10.84
N LEU A 58 6.19 -3.63 10.62
CA LEU A 58 5.72 -5.01 10.81
C LEU A 58 5.11 -5.63 9.55
N GLY A 59 4.84 -4.83 8.52
CA GLY A 59 4.29 -5.31 7.27
C GLY A 59 5.33 -6.10 6.48
N ASP A 60 4.87 -7.17 5.84
CA ASP A 60 5.61 -7.94 4.85
C ASP A 60 4.69 -8.23 3.65
N ASP A 61 5.09 -9.17 2.79
CA ASP A 61 4.32 -9.57 1.59
C ASP A 61 2.89 -9.97 1.93
N ARG A 62 2.64 -10.51 3.12
CA ARG A 62 1.29 -10.87 3.56
C ARG A 62 0.41 -9.63 3.72
N ALA A 63 0.95 -8.45 4.00
CA ALA A 63 0.14 -7.24 4.07
C ALA A 63 -0.42 -6.81 2.70
N ILE A 64 0.12 -7.34 1.59
CA ILE A 64 -0.40 -7.12 0.25
C ILE A 64 -1.51 -8.13 -0.03
N ARG A 65 -2.77 -7.68 -0.04
CA ARG A 65 -3.91 -8.55 -0.36
C ARG A 65 -4.10 -8.68 -1.86
N GLU A 66 -4.06 -7.56 -2.58
CA GLU A 66 -4.24 -7.51 -4.03
C GLU A 66 -3.32 -6.46 -4.64
N THR A 67 -2.88 -6.70 -5.87
CA THR A 67 -2.11 -5.75 -6.68
C THR A 67 -2.81 -5.56 -8.01
N TYR A 68 -3.04 -4.29 -8.35
CA TYR A 68 -3.61 -3.87 -9.62
C TYR A 68 -2.57 -3.10 -10.43
N VAL A 69 -2.50 -3.40 -11.72
CA VAL A 69 -1.65 -2.71 -12.71
C VAL A 69 -2.54 -2.35 -13.90
N TYR A 70 -2.54 -1.09 -14.29
CA TYR A 70 -3.48 -0.52 -15.27
C TYR A 70 -4.95 -0.86 -14.96
N GLY A 71 -5.32 -0.91 -13.69
CA GLY A 71 -6.68 -1.24 -13.23
C GLY A 71 -7.05 -2.72 -13.36
N VAL A 72 -6.10 -3.58 -13.77
CA VAL A 72 -6.30 -5.03 -13.88
C VAL A 72 -5.72 -5.71 -12.65
N LEU A 73 -6.49 -6.62 -12.03
CA LEU A 73 -5.99 -7.47 -10.96
C LEU A 73 -4.91 -8.42 -11.51
N VAL A 74 -3.66 -8.25 -11.09
CA VAL A 74 -2.53 -9.06 -11.55
C VAL A 74 -2.00 -10.00 -10.47
N HIS A 75 -2.31 -9.73 -9.20
CA HIS A 75 -1.96 -10.59 -8.08
C HIS A 75 -3.02 -10.50 -6.99
N ARG A 76 -3.35 -11.65 -6.40
CA ARG A 76 -4.16 -11.78 -5.20
C ARG A 76 -3.47 -12.80 -4.29
N ARG A 77 -3.23 -12.41 -3.03
CA ARG A 77 -2.71 -13.32 -2.00
C ARG A 77 -3.75 -14.43 -1.74
N GLU A 78 -3.33 -15.69 -1.83
CA GLU A 78 -4.18 -16.82 -1.40
C GLU A 78 -4.32 -16.83 0.12
N GLY A 79 -5.47 -17.33 0.60
CA GLY A 79 -5.91 -17.20 2.00
C GLY A 79 -5.00 -17.86 3.02
#